data_AF-T1D7I0-F1
#
_entry.id   AF-T1D7I0-F1
#
_cell.length_a   1.000
_cell.length_b   1.000
_cell.length_c   1.000
_cell.angle_alpha   90.00
_cell.angle_beta   90.00
_cell.angle_gamma   90.00
#
_symmetry.space_group_name_H-M   'P 1'
#
loop_
_entity.id
_entity.type
_entity.pdbx_description
1 polymer ?
#
loop_
_entity_poly.entity_id
_entity_poly.type
_entity_poly.pdbx_seq_one_letter_code
_entity_poly.pdbx_strand_id
1 'polypeptide(L)'
;MDERASPVLIAGCGDVGMRLATLLQAQGQSVLCLRRNVAALAPGLPGFAADLADAAALRALPRGIRRVVFLPAPATRDATAYRSVY
;
A
#
# COMPACT_ATOMS: atom_id res chain seq x y z
N MET A 1 11.45 -20.87 -4.06
CA MET A 1 10.60 -19.73 -3.66
C MET A 1 9.91 -19.25 -4.92
N ASP A 2 8.59 -19.37 -4.99
CA ASP A 2 7.83 -19.08 -6.21
C ASP A 2 7.87 -17.59 -6.52
N GLU A 3 8.55 -17.23 -7.60
CA GLU A 3 8.77 -15.86 -8.05
C GLU A 3 7.47 -15.17 -8.49
N ARG A 4 6.40 -15.94 -8.73
CA ARG A 4 5.09 -15.43 -9.18
C ARG A 4 4.18 -14.99 -8.04
N ALA A 5 4.50 -15.34 -6.78
CA ALA A 5 3.63 -15.07 -5.63
C ALA A 5 3.90 -13.73 -4.91
N SER A 6 5.01 -13.02 -5.23
CA SER A 6 5.35 -11.75 -4.57
C SER A 6 4.38 -10.63 -4.98
N PRO A 7 3.57 -10.10 -4.05
CA PRO A 7 2.60 -9.06 -4.38
C PRO A 7 3.29 -7.73 -4.72
N VAL A 8 2.62 -6.93 -5.53
CA VAL A 8 2.92 -5.50 -5.66
C VAL A 8 2.42 -4.80 -4.40
N LEU A 9 3.32 -4.23 -3.62
CA LEU A 9 2.96 -3.38 -2.48
C LEU A 9 2.54 -2.01 -2.99
N ILE A 10 1.34 -1.57 -2.63
CA ILE A 10 0.83 -0.23 -2.91
C ILE A 10 0.83 0.55 -1.59
N ALA A 11 1.86 1.35 -1.37
CA ALA A 11 2.08 2.15 -0.17
C ALA A 11 1.36 3.49 -0.28
N GLY A 12 0.32 3.69 0.55
CA GLY A 12 -0.55 4.86 0.43
C GLY A 12 -1.75 4.60 -0.48
N CYS A 13 -2.51 3.53 -0.24
CA CYS A 13 -3.60 3.10 -1.12
C CYS A 13 -4.89 3.95 -0.99
N GLY A 14 -4.82 5.21 -1.45
CA GLY A 14 -5.98 6.10 -1.66
C GLY A 14 -6.64 5.89 -3.03
N ASP A 15 -7.30 6.91 -3.60
CA ASP A 15 -8.10 6.77 -4.82
C ASP A 15 -7.32 6.22 -6.03
N VAL A 16 -6.14 6.78 -6.30
CA VAL A 16 -5.26 6.32 -7.38
C VAL A 16 -4.74 4.91 -7.09
N GLY A 17 -4.37 4.64 -5.84
CA GLY A 17 -3.86 3.34 -5.41
C GLY A 17 -4.89 2.22 -5.55
N MET A 18 -6.14 2.47 -5.17
CA MET A 18 -7.22 1.49 -5.30
C MET A 18 -7.52 1.17 -6.77
N ARG A 19 -7.56 2.19 -7.64
CA ARG A 19 -7.71 1.98 -9.09
C ARG A 19 -6.58 1.14 -9.67
N LEU A 20 -5.34 1.43 -9.29
CA LEU A 20 -4.18 0.64 -9.68
C LEU A 20 -4.27 -0.81 -9.18
N ALA A 21 -4.66 -1.00 -7.91
CA ALA A 21 -4.80 -2.32 -7.31
C ALA A 21 -5.79 -3.20 -8.08
N THR A 22 -6.97 -2.64 -8.42
CA THR A 22 -7.99 -3.32 -9.21
C THR A 22 -7.48 -3.68 -10.61
N LEU A 23 -6.78 -2.77 -11.28
CA LEU A 23 -6.22 -3.03 -12.61
C LEU A 23 -5.16 -4.14 -12.58
N LEU A 24 -4.29 -4.14 -11.56
CA LEU A 24 -3.28 -5.19 -11.37
C LEU A 24 -3.92 -6.55 -11.09
N GLN A 25 -4.95 -6.61 -10.23
CA GLN A 25 -5.70 -7.84 -10.01
C GLN A 25 -6.39 -8.35 -11.28
N ALA A 26 -6.96 -7.46 -12.10
CA ALA A 26 -7.55 -7.83 -13.39
C ALA A 26 -6.52 -8.40 -14.39
N GLN A 27 -5.24 -8.08 -14.21
CA GLN A 27 -4.12 -8.65 -14.97
C GLN A 27 -3.53 -9.93 -14.33
N GLY A 28 -4.19 -10.47 -13.29
CA GLY A 28 -3.73 -11.66 -12.57
C GLY A 28 -2.53 -11.41 -11.65
N GLN A 29 -2.24 -10.15 -11.31
CA GLN A 29 -1.17 -9.83 -10.34
C GLN A 29 -1.70 -9.82 -8.91
N SER A 30 -0.93 -10.40 -7.99
CA SER A 30 -1.15 -10.22 -6.56
C SER A 30 -0.78 -8.81 -6.13
N VAL A 31 -1.58 -8.22 -5.25
CA VAL A 31 -1.37 -6.88 -4.68
C VAL A 31 -1.46 -6.92 -3.17
N LEU A 32 -0.89 -5.92 -2.50
CA LEU A 32 -1.10 -5.66 -1.07
C LEU A 32 -1.23 -4.15 -0.86
N CYS A 33 -2.36 -3.70 -0.32
CA CYS A 33 -2.68 -2.29 -0.16
C CYS A 33 -2.35 -1.82 1.25
N LEU A 34 -1.29 -1.02 1.42
CA LEU A 34 -0.94 -0.46 2.72
C LEU A 34 -1.61 0.90 2.92
N ARG A 35 -2.38 1.02 4.00
CA ARG A 35 -2.95 2.28 4.50
C ARG A 35 -3.36 2.18 5.96
N ARG A 36 -3.53 3.33 6.63
CA ARG A 36 -3.92 3.42 8.05
C ARG A 36 -5.29 2.80 8.35
N ASN A 37 -6.29 3.06 7.51
CA ASN A 37 -7.63 2.49 7.66
C ASN A 37 -7.98 1.64 6.44
N VAL A 38 -7.91 0.31 6.58
CA VAL A 38 -8.22 -0.65 5.51
C VAL A 38 -9.71 -0.82 5.25
N ALA A 39 -10.59 -0.41 6.17
CA ALA A 39 -12.04 -0.47 5.95
C ALA A 39 -12.50 0.48 4.83
N ALA A 40 -11.67 1.45 4.46
CA ALA A 40 -11.91 2.36 3.35
C ALA A 40 -11.33 1.86 2.00
N LEU A 41 -10.92 0.59 1.91
CA LEU A 41 -10.57 -0.05 0.64
C LEU A 41 -11.82 -0.52 -0.10
N ALA A 42 -11.72 -0.57 -1.43
CA ALA A 42 -12.73 -1.23 -2.24
C ALA A 42 -12.83 -2.74 -1.87
N PRO A 43 -14.03 -3.34 -1.91
CA PRO A 43 -14.22 -4.77 -1.65
C PRO A 43 -13.29 -5.65 -2.50
N GLY A 44 -12.71 -6.68 -1.88
CA GLY A 44 -11.80 -7.62 -2.56
C GLY A 44 -10.34 -7.18 -2.65
N LEU A 45 -10.01 -5.95 -2.24
CA LEU A 45 -8.62 -5.51 -2.14
C LEU A 45 -7.97 -6.00 -0.84
N PRO A 46 -6.86 -6.78 -0.90
CA PRO A 46 -6.13 -7.19 0.30
C PRO A 46 -5.44 -5.99 0.94
N GLY A 47 -5.75 -5.73 2.21
CA GLY A 47 -5.24 -4.60 2.98
C GLY A 47 -4.14 -4.98 3.98
N PHE A 48 -3.22 -4.05 4.22
CA PHE A 48 -2.28 -4.06 5.34
C PHE A 48 -2.43 -2.75 6.13
N ALA A 49 -2.93 -2.87 7.36
CA ALA A 49 -3.18 -1.72 8.23
C ALA A 49 -1.87 -1.26 8.90
N ALA A 50 -1.31 -0.14 8.44
CA ALA A 50 -0.13 0.47 9.05
C ALA A 50 -0.03 1.96 8.69
N ASP A 51 0.70 2.69 9.52
CA ASP A 51 1.24 4.01 9.17
C ASP A 51 2.62 3.84 8.53
N LEU A 52 2.88 4.57 7.45
CA LEU A 52 4.20 4.55 6.79
C LEU A 52 5.28 5.22 7.65
N ALA A 53 4.89 6.13 8.55
CA ALA A 53 5.82 6.76 9.49
C ALA A 53 6.20 5.83 10.65
N ASP A 54 5.50 4.71 10.86
CA ASP A 54 5.80 3.74 11.93
C ASP A 54 6.66 2.58 11.39
N ALA A 55 7.98 2.75 11.47
CA ALA A 55 8.93 1.74 11.04
C ALA A 55 8.79 0.39 11.78
N ALA A 56 8.28 0.38 13.02
CA ALA A 56 8.08 -0.87 13.76
C ALA A 56 6.90 -1.65 13.19
N ALA A 57 5.79 -0.97 12.86
CA ALA A 57 4.64 -1.59 12.20
C ALA A 57 5.02 -2.19 10.83
N LEU A 58 5.90 -1.52 10.07
CA LEU A 58 6.34 -2.00 8.75
C LEU A 58 7.16 -3.30 8.82
N ARG A 59 7.73 -3.67 9.97
CA ARG A 59 8.44 -4.96 10.13
C ARG A 59 7.51 -6.16 10.02
N ALA A 60 6.20 -5.98 10.19
CA ALA A 60 5.21 -7.04 10.02
C ALA A 60 4.80 -7.26 8.55
N LEU A 61 5.34 -6.48 7.60
CA LEU A 61 5.09 -6.69 6.19
C LEU A 61 5.55 -8.10 5.74
N PRO A 62 4.82 -8.74 4.81
CA PRO A 62 5.27 -10.00 4.23
C PRO A 62 6.67 -9.89 3.64
N ARG A 63 7.49 -10.91 3.88
CA ARG A 63 8.81 -11.00 3.24
C ARG A 63 8.65 -11.21 1.74
N GLY A 64 9.67 -10.82 0.98
CA GLY A 64 9.70 -11.08 -0.45
C GLY A 64 8.88 -10.12 -1.31
N ILE A 65 8.47 -8.96 -0.78
CA ILE A 65 7.97 -7.85 -1.60
C ILE A 65 9.12 -7.36 -2.50
N ARG A 66 8.90 -7.38 -3.81
CA ARG A 66 9.91 -6.99 -4.83
C ARG A 66 9.51 -5.77 -5.65
N ARG A 67 8.23 -5.39 -5.62
CA ARG A 67 7.67 -4.26 -6.36
C ARG A 67 6.90 -3.39 -5.37
N VAL A 68 7.22 -2.11 -5.36
CA VAL A 68 6.56 -1.11 -4.51
C VAL A 68 6.11 0.04 -5.39
N VAL A 69 4.84 0.43 -5.23
CA VAL A 69 4.29 1.67 -5.75
C VAL A 69 4.07 2.57 -4.55
N PHE A 70 4.83 3.66 -4.47
CA PHE A 70 4.80 4.61 -3.37
C PHE A 70 4.00 5.84 -3.78
N LEU A 71 2.77 5.96 -3.27
CA LEU A 71 1.86 7.06 -3.57
C LEU A 71 1.10 7.59 -2.33
N PRO A 72 1.75 7.78 -1.18
CA PRO A 72 1.06 8.29 -0.01
C PRO A 72 0.64 9.76 -0.16
N ALA A 73 -0.53 10.06 0.40
CA ALA A 73 -1.00 11.42 0.59
C ALA A 73 -0.87 11.79 2.08
N PRO A 74 -0.40 13.01 2.41
CA PRO A 74 -0.35 13.48 3.78
C PRO A 74 -1.76 13.62 4.36
N ALA A 75 -1.87 13.58 5.69
CA ALA A 75 -3.17 13.73 6.37
C ALA A 75 -3.76 15.14 6.17
N THR A 76 -2.89 16.14 6.07
CA THR A 76 -3.21 17.56 5.90
C THR A 76 -2.31 18.16 4.83
N ARG A 77 -2.71 19.30 4.27
CA ARG A 77 -1.95 20.00 3.21
C ARG A 77 -0.95 21.01 3.76
N ASP A 78 -0.33 20.71 4.89
CA ASP A 78 0.72 21.54 5.49
C ASP A 78 2.11 20.91 5.31
N ALA A 79 3.15 21.74 5.40
CA ALA A 79 4.52 21.32 5.13
C ALA A 79 5.01 20.22 6.09
N THR A 80 4.56 20.23 7.35
CA THR A 80 4.98 19.24 8.35
C THR A 80 4.41 17.87 8.00
N ALA A 81 3.15 17.80 7.59
CA ALA A 81 2.51 16.56 7.17
C ALA A 81 3.08 15.99 5.87
N TYR A 82 3.56 16.84 4.94
CA TYR A 82 4.28 16.36 3.76
C TYR A 82 5.64 15.75 4.13
N ARG A 83 6.42 16.39 5.01
CA ARG A 83 7.75 15.91 5.44
C ARG A 83 7.69 14.61 6.26
N SER A 84 6.57 14.31 6.90
CA SER A 84 6.44 13.03 7.61
C SER A 84 6.22 11.85 6.67
N VAL A 85 5.98 12.11 5.38
CA VAL A 85 5.59 11.11 4.38
C VAL A 85 6.63 10.97 3.26
N TYR A 86 7.29 12.06 2.87
CA TYR A 86 8.34 12.12 1.83
C TYR A 86 9.68 12.54 2.45
#